data_AF-A0A9X5BDZ0-F1
#
_entry.id   AF-A0A9X5BDZ0-F1
#
_cell.length_a   1.000
_cell.length_b   1.000
_cell.length_c   1.000
_cell.angle_alpha   90.00
_cell.angle_beta   90.00
_cell.angle_gamma   90.00
#
_symmetry.space_group_name_H-M   'P 1'
#
loop_
_entity.id
_entity.type
_entity.pdbx_description
1 polymer ?
#
loop_
_entity_poly.entity_id
_entity_poly.type
_entity_poly.pdbx_seq_one_letter_code
_entity_poly.pdbx_strand_id
1 'polypeptide(L)'
;MLLNILNIIEKFTQSKSLKELPDMILTALQEDDMKKMVYEIYKEYQDFMCITDMPKYKIYFKSKGKGCLLHSLDMAAEEYEQGTYNLYVSDVAYDSNIRKEVLYHEFTHIYDREFLYNKYRFGKEGKLADINTHPFTEIHAEQVRFLYMLGCKNINDNPKGINHNAVVWDINSRSLAFYDYLKDSKDRIDNVFVKGVDKIKHRHKKISKAIIGNMVDQLLYYIGALSIYIRYCNYKNDELMDLSNVNACWHVEIDKVIDLYCNNDITTLQKIDIVKTSEIMMCDFVRCAESIGIL
;
A
#
# COMPACT_ATOMS: atom_id res chain seq x y z
N MET A 1 20.70 -16.69 8.64
CA MET A 1 20.25 -15.57 7.77
C MET A 1 18.73 -15.46 7.75
N LEU A 2 17.99 -16.46 7.25
CA LEU A 2 16.51 -16.47 7.24
C LEU A 2 15.86 -16.26 8.63
N LEU A 3 16.39 -16.88 9.69
CA LEU A 3 15.88 -16.70 11.07
C LEU A 3 16.15 -15.28 11.62
N ASN A 4 17.25 -14.64 11.21
CA ASN A 4 17.55 -13.26 11.59
C ASN A 4 16.65 -12.28 10.82
N ILE A 5 16.42 -12.54 9.53
CA ILE A 5 15.46 -11.80 8.69
C ILE A 5 14.06 -11.91 9.30
N LEU A 6 13.60 -13.11 9.68
CA LEU A 6 12.30 -13.29 10.32
C LEU A 6 12.17 -12.59 11.68
N ASN A 7 13.20 -12.60 12.53
CA ASN A 7 13.21 -11.89 13.82
C ASN A 7 13.32 -10.35 13.66
N ILE A 8 13.98 -9.90 12.60
CA ILE A 8 14.07 -8.48 12.25
C ILE A 8 12.76 -8.03 11.62
N ILE A 9 12.08 -8.85 10.83
CA ILE A 9 10.77 -8.52 10.24
C ILE A 9 9.63 -8.67 11.25
N GLU A 10 9.72 -9.57 12.23
CA GLU A 10 8.85 -9.61 13.41
C GLU A 10 8.83 -8.28 14.17
N LYS A 11 9.89 -7.49 14.03
CA LYS A 11 9.96 -6.16 14.61
C LYS A 11 9.19 -5.11 13.79
N PHE A 12 8.84 -5.33 12.51
CA PHE A 12 8.16 -4.38 11.60
C PHE A 12 6.68 -4.20 11.90
N THR A 13 5.99 -5.27 12.28
CA THR A 13 4.52 -5.33 12.39
C THR A 13 3.96 -4.77 13.71
N GLN A 14 4.72 -3.94 14.45
CA GLN A 14 4.33 -3.39 15.76
C GLN A 14 4.12 -1.86 15.74
N SER A 15 3.72 -1.26 14.62
CA SER A 15 2.91 -0.04 14.71
C SER A 15 1.59 -0.45 15.36
N LYS A 16 1.05 0.35 16.30
CA LYS A 16 -0.28 0.09 16.88
C LYS A 16 -1.26 -0.07 15.73
N SER A 17 -1.68 -1.30 15.44
CA SER A 17 -2.55 -1.55 14.31
C SER A 17 -3.91 -0.92 14.62
N LEU A 18 -4.65 -0.52 13.60
CA LEU A 18 -5.96 0.14 13.75
C LEU A 18 -6.90 -0.66 14.67
N LYS A 19 -6.73 -1.98 14.68
CA LYS A 19 -7.35 -2.93 15.60
C LYS A 19 -7.17 -2.61 17.09
N GLU A 20 -6.00 -2.13 17.51
CA GLU A 20 -5.68 -1.82 18.90
C GLU A 20 -6.33 -0.52 19.38
N LEU A 21 -6.93 0.26 18.47
CA LEU A 21 -7.68 1.44 18.85
C LEU A 21 -8.98 1.07 19.56
N PRO A 22 -9.48 1.95 20.43
CA PRO A 22 -10.80 1.78 21.05
C PRO A 22 -11.89 1.66 19.99
N ASP A 23 -12.90 0.86 20.28
CA ASP A 23 -14.10 0.81 19.45
C ASP A 23 -14.85 2.14 19.52
N MET A 24 -15.49 2.53 18.43
CA MET A 24 -16.37 3.70 18.43
C MET A 24 -17.60 3.45 19.30
N ILE A 25 -18.00 4.47 20.07
CA ILE A 25 -19.28 4.46 20.78
C ILE A 25 -20.36 4.90 19.79
N LEU A 26 -21.03 3.91 19.20
CA LEU A 26 -22.08 4.12 18.19
C LEU A 26 -23.44 3.72 18.76
N THR A 27 -24.47 4.45 18.35
CA THR A 27 -25.85 3.94 18.43
C THR A 27 -26.04 2.83 17.40
N ALA A 28 -27.03 1.94 17.62
CA ALA A 28 -27.34 0.87 16.66
C ALA A 28 -27.63 1.42 15.25
N LEU A 29 -28.34 2.55 15.15
CA LEU A 29 -28.62 3.21 13.88
C LEU A 29 -27.35 3.68 13.17
N GLN A 30 -26.42 4.32 13.89
CA GLN A 30 -25.16 4.77 13.31
C GLN A 30 -24.30 3.58 12.85
N GLU A 31 -24.24 2.52 13.65
CA GLU A 31 -23.50 1.31 13.28
C GLU A 31 -24.07 0.66 12.02
N ASP A 32 -25.40 0.58 11.90
CA ASP A 32 -26.08 0.05 10.70
C ASP A 32 -25.84 0.93 9.47
N ASP A 33 -25.91 2.25 9.61
CA ASP A 33 -25.63 3.19 8.51
C ASP A 33 -24.17 3.08 8.03
N MET A 34 -23.22 3.02 8.96
CA MET A 34 -21.80 2.84 8.63
C MET A 34 -21.55 1.49 7.95
N LYS A 35 -22.14 0.40 8.46
CA LYS A 35 -22.04 -0.93 7.82
C LYS A 35 -22.58 -0.89 6.41
N LYS A 36 -23.78 -0.32 6.23
CA LYS A 36 -24.43 -0.20 4.92
C LYS A 36 -23.54 0.55 3.93
N MET A 37 -22.95 1.66 4.34
CA MET A 37 -22.00 2.42 3.51
C MET A 37 -20.82 1.55 3.06
N VAL A 38 -20.19 0.82 3.99
CA VAL A 38 -19.05 -0.04 3.64
C VAL A 38 -19.47 -1.19 2.72
N TYR A 39 -20.65 -1.78 2.94
CA TYR A 39 -21.20 -2.81 2.06
C TYR A 39 -21.50 -2.29 0.65
N GLU A 40 -22.03 -1.08 0.52
CA GLU A 40 -22.27 -0.45 -0.78
C GLU A 40 -20.95 -0.21 -1.53
N ILE A 41 -19.92 0.31 -0.86
CA ILE A 41 -18.60 0.49 -1.48
C ILE A 41 -17.98 -0.87 -1.83
N TYR A 42 -18.18 -1.91 -1.02
CA TYR A 42 -17.73 -3.26 -1.34
C TYR A 42 -18.37 -3.79 -2.62
N LYS A 43 -19.67 -3.54 -2.81
CA LYS A 43 -20.37 -3.88 -4.06
C LYS A 43 -19.86 -3.09 -5.25
N GLU A 44 -19.69 -1.79 -5.10
CA GLU A 44 -19.08 -0.97 -6.15
C GLU A 44 -17.67 -1.46 -6.51
N TYR A 45 -16.87 -1.85 -5.52
CA TYR A 45 -15.55 -2.44 -5.74
C TYR A 45 -15.62 -3.76 -6.51
N GLN A 46 -16.57 -4.64 -6.18
CA GLN A 46 -16.80 -5.89 -6.92
C GLN A 46 -17.11 -5.62 -8.39
N ASP A 47 -17.98 -4.65 -8.66
CA ASP A 47 -18.34 -4.25 -10.02
C ASP A 47 -17.13 -3.64 -10.75
N PHE A 48 -16.39 -2.75 -10.07
CA PHE A 48 -15.19 -2.12 -10.62
C PHE A 48 -14.11 -3.16 -10.97
N MET A 49 -13.87 -4.13 -10.10
CA MET A 49 -12.89 -5.19 -10.34
C MET A 49 -13.41 -6.28 -11.28
N CYS A 50 -14.68 -6.23 -11.71
CA CYS A 50 -15.33 -7.27 -12.50
C CYS A 50 -15.28 -8.65 -11.83
N ILE A 51 -15.49 -8.71 -10.51
CA ILE A 51 -15.42 -9.93 -9.71
C ILE A 51 -16.78 -10.26 -9.09
N THR A 52 -17.28 -11.46 -9.34
CA THR A 52 -18.60 -11.91 -8.85
C THR A 52 -18.55 -12.34 -7.39
N ASP A 53 -17.45 -12.96 -6.98
CA ASP A 53 -17.32 -13.60 -5.68
C ASP A 53 -16.13 -13.04 -4.92
N MET A 54 -16.44 -12.36 -3.82
CA MET A 54 -15.45 -11.84 -2.89
C MET A 54 -15.62 -12.48 -1.51
N PRO A 55 -14.53 -12.61 -0.73
CA PRO A 55 -14.57 -13.18 0.62
C PRO A 55 -15.49 -12.43 1.56
N LYS A 56 -16.06 -13.15 2.52
CA LYS A 56 -16.77 -12.51 3.63
C LYS A 56 -15.77 -11.94 4.63
N TYR A 57 -16.11 -10.80 5.21
CA TYR A 57 -15.33 -10.16 6.26
C TYR A 57 -16.23 -9.73 7.43
N LYS A 58 -15.61 -9.55 8.59
CA LYS A 58 -16.20 -8.86 9.75
C LYS A 58 -15.72 -7.42 9.76
N ILE A 59 -16.58 -6.51 10.20
CA ILE A 59 -16.27 -5.08 10.25
C ILE A 59 -16.23 -4.57 11.69
N TYR A 60 -15.26 -3.72 11.98
CA TYR A 60 -15.03 -3.12 13.28
C TYR A 60 -14.77 -1.62 13.13
N PHE A 61 -15.52 -0.79 13.85
CA PHE A 61 -15.38 0.66 13.80
C PHE A 61 -14.52 1.18 14.95
N LYS A 62 -13.47 1.93 14.62
CA LYS A 62 -12.40 2.31 15.54
C LYS A 62 -12.35 3.83 15.73
N SER A 63 -12.29 4.28 16.98
CA SER A 63 -12.16 5.71 17.28
C SER A 63 -10.69 6.08 17.39
N LYS A 64 -10.31 7.08 16.60
CA LYS A 64 -8.92 7.47 16.49
C LYS A 64 -8.51 8.54 17.50
N GLY A 65 -9.48 9.23 18.12
CA GLY A 65 -9.24 10.31 19.07
C GLY A 65 -8.58 11.55 18.44
N LYS A 66 -8.76 12.73 19.06
CA LYS A 66 -8.15 13.98 18.57
C LYS A 66 -6.63 13.97 18.82
N GLY A 67 -5.82 14.03 17.76
CA GLY A 67 -4.36 14.23 17.86
C GLY A 67 -3.49 13.16 17.18
N CYS A 68 -4.08 12.11 16.63
CA CYS A 68 -3.33 11.13 15.85
C CYS A 68 -3.21 11.63 14.39
N LEU A 69 -2.00 12.08 14.00
CA LEU A 69 -1.68 12.43 12.61
C LEU A 69 -1.66 11.13 11.81
N LEU A 70 -2.57 10.98 10.83
CA LEU A 70 -2.57 9.82 9.94
C LEU A 70 -2.01 10.19 8.58
N HIS A 71 -1.31 9.25 7.97
CA HIS A 71 -1.39 9.04 6.53
C HIS A 71 -2.75 8.39 6.24
N SER A 72 -3.48 8.78 5.18
CA SER A 72 -4.82 8.29 4.88
C SER A 72 -4.99 6.78 4.84
N LEU A 73 -3.93 6.02 4.57
CA LEU A 73 -4.03 4.58 4.41
C LEU A 73 -4.23 3.89 5.76
N ASP A 74 -3.69 4.41 6.87
CA ASP A 74 -4.03 3.93 8.21
C ASP A 74 -5.41 4.44 8.74
N MET A 75 -6.31 4.90 7.84
CA MET A 75 -7.72 5.13 8.17
C MET A 75 -8.58 3.87 8.11
N ALA A 76 -8.14 2.84 7.39
CA ALA A 76 -8.73 1.50 7.41
C ALA A 76 -7.59 0.47 7.46
N ALA A 77 -7.91 -0.77 7.80
CA ALA A 77 -6.95 -1.87 7.76
C ALA A 77 -7.66 -3.21 7.62
N GLU A 78 -7.10 -4.09 6.80
CA GLU A 78 -7.44 -5.50 6.71
C GLU A 78 -6.51 -6.37 7.56
N GLU A 79 -7.06 -7.33 8.29
CA GLU A 79 -6.29 -8.43 8.91
C GLU A 79 -7.01 -9.78 8.74
N TYR A 80 -6.27 -10.80 8.30
CA TYR A 80 -6.77 -12.18 8.23
C TYR A 80 -6.35 -12.99 9.46
N GLU A 81 -7.32 -13.36 10.30
CA GLU A 81 -7.06 -14.07 11.55
C GLU A 81 -8.08 -15.19 11.77
N GLN A 82 -7.59 -16.35 12.22
CA GLN A 82 -8.44 -17.49 12.60
C GLN A 82 -9.45 -17.86 11.50
N GLY A 83 -9.02 -17.79 10.23
CA GLY A 83 -9.86 -18.11 9.09
C GLY A 83 -10.87 -17.04 8.68
N THR A 84 -10.77 -15.81 9.20
CA THR A 84 -11.71 -14.72 8.93
C THR A 84 -10.98 -13.44 8.56
N TYR A 85 -11.46 -12.76 7.52
CA TYR A 85 -11.06 -11.39 7.19
C TYR A 85 -11.72 -10.40 8.17
N ASN A 86 -10.93 -9.52 8.77
CA ASN A 86 -11.37 -8.47 9.66
C ASN A 86 -11.01 -7.11 9.04
N LEU A 87 -12.01 -6.28 8.82
CA LEU A 87 -11.86 -4.92 8.33
C LEU A 87 -12.07 -3.95 9.49
N TYR A 88 -11.03 -3.19 9.80
CA TYR A 88 -11.08 -2.10 10.76
C TYR A 88 -11.26 -0.79 10.01
N VAL A 89 -12.22 0.03 10.41
CA VAL A 89 -12.52 1.32 9.76
C VAL A 89 -12.55 2.41 10.82
N SER A 90 -11.73 3.45 10.65
CA SER A 90 -11.70 4.59 11.58
C SER A 90 -12.87 5.55 11.38
N ASP A 91 -13.19 6.30 12.43
CA ASP A 91 -14.07 7.48 12.37
C ASP A 91 -13.66 8.48 11.27
N VAL A 92 -12.35 8.73 11.11
CA VAL A 92 -11.83 9.61 10.05
C VAL A 92 -12.08 9.07 8.64
N ALA A 93 -11.95 7.76 8.42
CA ALA A 93 -12.26 7.16 7.13
C ALA A 93 -13.72 7.39 6.76
N TYR A 94 -14.64 7.18 7.71
CA TYR A 94 -16.08 7.32 7.47
C TYR A 94 -16.46 8.74 7.00
N ASP A 95 -15.93 9.76 7.68
CA ASP A 95 -16.24 11.17 7.40
C ASP A 95 -15.49 11.74 6.19
N SER A 96 -14.51 11.00 5.65
CA SER A 96 -13.63 11.50 4.59
C SER A 96 -14.27 11.42 3.19
N ASN A 97 -13.93 12.40 2.35
CA ASN A 97 -14.27 12.39 0.93
C ASN A 97 -13.49 11.31 0.14
N ILE A 98 -12.36 10.86 0.68
CA ILE A 98 -11.52 9.82 0.05
C ILE A 98 -11.80 8.40 0.56
N ARG A 99 -12.95 8.19 1.22
CA ARG A 99 -13.28 6.90 1.86
C ARG A 99 -13.37 5.73 0.89
N LYS A 100 -13.79 5.99 -0.35
CA LYS A 100 -13.90 4.96 -1.38
C LYS A 100 -12.52 4.49 -1.80
N GLU A 101 -11.61 5.42 -2.02
CA GLU A 101 -10.21 5.19 -2.35
C GLU A 101 -9.51 4.35 -1.28
N VAL A 102 -9.73 4.69 0.00
CA VAL A 102 -9.17 3.94 1.13
C VAL A 102 -9.76 2.54 1.22
N LEU A 103 -11.08 2.39 1.13
CA LEU A 103 -11.71 1.08 1.23
C LEU A 103 -11.39 0.19 0.02
N TYR A 104 -11.24 0.75 -1.19
CA TYR A 104 -10.79 0.00 -2.37
C TYR A 104 -9.41 -0.61 -2.13
N HIS A 105 -8.48 0.14 -1.52
CA HIS A 105 -7.16 -0.36 -1.15
C HIS A 105 -7.25 -1.60 -0.26
N GLU A 106 -8.01 -1.51 0.85
CA GLU A 106 -8.18 -2.64 1.77
C GLU A 106 -8.92 -3.82 1.14
N PHE A 107 -9.92 -3.57 0.29
CA PHE A 107 -10.62 -4.64 -0.42
C PHE A 107 -9.72 -5.34 -1.43
N THR A 108 -8.74 -4.64 -2.00
CA THR A 108 -7.70 -5.27 -2.82
C THR A 108 -6.81 -6.21 -2.01
N HIS A 109 -6.47 -5.91 -0.76
CA HIS A 109 -5.78 -6.88 0.10
C HIS A 109 -6.60 -8.16 0.34
N ILE A 110 -7.91 -8.02 0.62
CA ILE A 110 -8.81 -9.18 0.78
C ILE A 110 -8.79 -10.04 -0.50
N TYR A 111 -8.96 -9.40 -1.67
CA TYR A 111 -8.96 -10.06 -2.97
C TYR A 111 -7.62 -10.76 -3.26
N ASP A 112 -6.51 -10.05 -3.05
CA ASP A 112 -5.19 -10.53 -3.40
C ASP A 112 -4.76 -11.71 -2.56
N ARG A 113 -5.07 -11.69 -1.25
CA ARG A 113 -4.78 -12.85 -0.37
C ARG A 113 -5.46 -14.12 -0.89
N GLU A 114 -6.71 -14.02 -1.34
CA GLU A 114 -7.39 -15.17 -1.96
C GLU A 114 -6.76 -15.55 -3.30
N PHE A 115 -6.53 -14.59 -4.18
CA PHE A 115 -5.92 -14.83 -5.49
C PHE A 115 -4.57 -15.54 -5.35
N LEU A 116 -3.70 -15.04 -4.47
CA LEU A 116 -2.37 -15.57 -4.21
C LEU A 116 -2.41 -16.97 -3.56
N TYR A 117 -3.33 -17.21 -2.63
CA TYR A 117 -3.54 -18.54 -2.08
C TYR A 117 -4.05 -19.52 -3.15
N ASN A 118 -5.03 -19.11 -3.94
CA ASN A 118 -5.69 -19.96 -4.93
C ASN A 118 -4.78 -20.27 -6.12
N LYS A 119 -3.97 -19.30 -6.56
CA LYS A 119 -3.05 -19.46 -7.71
C LYS A 119 -1.72 -20.09 -7.31
N TYR A 120 -1.15 -19.69 -6.17
CA TYR A 120 0.24 -20.00 -5.82
C TYR A 120 0.44 -20.68 -4.47
N ARG A 121 -0.63 -20.88 -3.69
CA ARG A 121 -0.58 -21.47 -2.34
C ARG A 121 0.34 -20.70 -1.39
N PHE A 122 0.41 -19.38 -1.54
CA PHE A 122 0.94 -18.54 -0.47
C PHE A 122 0.02 -18.66 0.74
N GLY A 123 0.59 -18.71 1.95
CA GLY A 123 -0.22 -18.72 3.17
C GLY A 123 -1.11 -17.48 3.23
N LYS A 124 -2.26 -17.58 3.90
CA LYS A 124 -3.12 -16.40 4.17
C LYS A 124 -2.82 -15.76 5.52
N GLU A 125 -2.26 -16.55 6.42
CA GLU A 125 -2.02 -16.20 7.81
C GLU A 125 -0.54 -16.34 8.14
N GLY A 126 -0.08 -15.43 9.00
CA GLY A 126 1.25 -15.46 9.58
C GLY A 126 2.27 -14.64 8.81
N LYS A 127 3.26 -14.16 9.57
CA LYS A 127 4.25 -13.17 9.13
C LYS A 127 4.94 -13.51 7.80
N LEU A 128 5.30 -14.78 7.58
CA LEU A 128 5.98 -15.16 6.35
C LEU A 128 5.08 -15.03 5.11
N ALA A 129 3.77 -15.22 5.26
CA ALA A 129 2.81 -14.94 4.20
C ALA A 129 2.83 -13.44 3.88
N ASP A 130 2.61 -12.60 4.89
CA ASP A 130 2.56 -11.15 4.74
C ASP A 130 3.84 -10.63 4.07
N ILE A 131 5.01 -11.02 4.55
CA ILE A 131 6.30 -10.58 4.00
C ILE A 131 6.47 -10.93 2.52
N ASN A 132 6.11 -12.15 2.15
CA ASN A 132 6.32 -12.63 0.78
C ASN A 132 5.36 -11.98 -0.21
N THR A 133 4.19 -11.53 0.26
CA THR A 133 3.15 -10.98 -0.60
C THR A 133 3.04 -9.45 -0.52
N HIS A 134 3.60 -8.82 0.52
CA HIS A 134 3.43 -7.38 0.81
C HIS A 134 3.72 -6.48 -0.39
N PRO A 135 4.88 -6.56 -1.07
CA PRO A 135 5.12 -5.72 -2.25
C PRO A 135 4.06 -5.87 -3.34
N PHE A 136 3.63 -7.11 -3.61
CA PHE A 136 2.60 -7.36 -4.60
C PHE A 136 1.27 -6.73 -4.18
N THR A 137 0.84 -6.96 -2.95
CA THR A 137 -0.47 -6.52 -2.46
C THR A 137 -0.58 -5.01 -2.34
N GLU A 138 0.47 -4.32 -1.86
CA GLU A 138 0.48 -2.85 -1.78
C GLU A 138 0.52 -2.21 -3.17
N ILE A 139 1.37 -2.72 -4.09
CA ILE A 139 1.45 -2.20 -5.45
C ILE A 139 0.12 -2.37 -6.18
N HIS A 140 -0.49 -3.55 -6.08
CA HIS A 140 -1.78 -3.81 -6.73
C HIS A 140 -2.91 -2.97 -6.14
N ALA A 141 -3.00 -2.88 -4.81
CA ALA A 141 -3.98 -2.02 -4.14
C ALA A 141 -3.85 -0.56 -4.57
N GLU A 142 -2.63 -0.06 -4.71
CA GLU A 142 -2.41 1.29 -5.21
C GLU A 142 -2.77 1.46 -6.69
N GLN A 143 -2.48 0.48 -7.55
CA GLN A 143 -2.91 0.49 -8.95
C GLN A 143 -4.43 0.60 -9.09
N VAL A 144 -5.16 -0.21 -8.31
CA VAL A 144 -6.64 -0.19 -8.27
C VAL A 144 -7.14 1.16 -7.79
N ARG A 145 -6.58 1.67 -6.68
CA ARG A 145 -6.91 3.00 -6.14
C ARG A 145 -6.69 4.09 -7.18
N PHE A 146 -5.57 4.06 -7.90
CA PHE A 146 -5.24 5.04 -8.93
C PHE A 146 -6.18 5.00 -10.13
N LEU A 147 -6.52 3.81 -10.62
CA LEU A 147 -7.49 3.66 -11.71
C LEU A 147 -8.85 4.25 -11.33
N TYR A 148 -9.30 3.99 -10.10
CA TYR A 148 -10.52 4.58 -9.57
C TYR A 148 -10.43 6.12 -9.50
N MET A 149 -9.34 6.67 -8.96
CA MET A 149 -9.10 8.13 -8.88
C MET A 149 -9.07 8.82 -10.25
N LEU A 150 -8.66 8.09 -11.29
CA LEU A 150 -8.66 8.58 -12.68
C LEU A 150 -10.03 8.50 -13.36
N GLY A 151 -11.06 8.01 -12.66
CA GLY A 151 -12.43 7.93 -13.17
C GLY A 151 -12.67 6.74 -14.09
N CYS A 152 -11.84 5.70 -14.04
CA CYS A 152 -12.15 4.42 -14.69
C CYS A 152 -13.46 3.86 -14.10
N LYS A 153 -14.28 3.23 -14.94
CA LYS A 153 -15.52 2.56 -14.52
C LYS A 153 -15.25 1.15 -14.01
N ASN A 154 -14.20 0.50 -14.52
CA ASN A 154 -13.74 -0.81 -14.09
C ASN A 154 -12.24 -0.99 -14.40
N ILE A 155 -11.64 -2.06 -13.88
CA ILE A 155 -10.20 -2.35 -14.01
C ILE A 155 -9.75 -2.66 -15.45
N ASN A 156 -10.68 -3.08 -16.32
CA ASN A 156 -10.40 -3.36 -17.73
C ASN A 156 -10.60 -2.14 -18.63
N ASP A 157 -11.01 -1.01 -18.08
CA ASP A 157 -11.15 0.21 -18.86
C ASP A 157 -9.79 0.63 -19.41
N ASN A 158 -9.77 0.95 -20.70
CA ASN A 158 -8.68 1.68 -21.33
C ASN A 158 -9.16 3.10 -21.62
N PRO A 159 -9.13 3.99 -20.61
CA PRO A 159 -9.68 5.32 -20.74
C PRO A 159 -8.87 6.13 -21.76
N LYS A 160 -9.46 6.31 -22.94
CA LYS A 160 -8.90 7.18 -23.98
C LYS A 160 -8.79 8.59 -23.42
N GLY A 161 -7.58 9.15 -23.42
CA GLY A 161 -7.34 10.54 -23.03
C GLY A 161 -6.79 10.72 -21.61
N ILE A 162 -6.59 9.65 -20.83
CA ILE A 162 -5.70 9.77 -19.66
C ILE A 162 -4.33 10.21 -20.14
N ASN A 163 -3.85 11.29 -19.53
CA ASN A 163 -2.54 11.86 -19.78
C ASN A 163 -2.02 12.46 -18.47
N HIS A 164 -0.81 12.99 -18.50
CA HIS A 164 -0.13 13.48 -17.31
C HIS A 164 -0.84 14.65 -16.59
N ASN A 165 -1.77 15.34 -17.26
CA ASN A 165 -2.60 16.42 -16.70
C ASN A 165 -3.94 15.94 -16.14
N ALA A 166 -4.24 14.64 -16.19
CA ALA A 166 -5.44 14.09 -15.57
C ALA A 166 -5.47 14.47 -14.08
N VAL A 167 -6.61 14.95 -13.61
CA VAL A 167 -6.77 15.40 -12.23
C VAL A 167 -7.02 14.20 -11.34
N VAL A 168 -6.21 14.07 -10.30
CA VAL A 168 -6.37 13.09 -9.22
C VAL A 168 -6.50 13.81 -7.88
N TRP A 169 -7.21 13.19 -6.94
CA TRP A 169 -7.35 13.71 -5.59
C TRP A 169 -6.28 13.10 -4.70
N ASP A 170 -5.42 13.93 -4.14
CA ASP A 170 -4.42 13.45 -3.20
C ASP A 170 -5.03 13.12 -1.83
N ILE A 171 -4.18 12.54 -0.99
CA ILE A 171 -4.43 12.17 0.39
C ILE A 171 -5.00 13.28 1.29
N ASN A 172 -4.75 14.54 0.94
CA ASN A 172 -5.22 15.74 1.65
C ASN A 172 -6.43 16.38 0.96
N SER A 173 -7.11 15.64 0.07
CA SER A 173 -8.19 16.14 -0.78
C SER A 173 -7.79 17.33 -1.67
N ARG A 174 -6.51 17.44 -2.02
CA ARG A 174 -6.03 18.40 -3.02
C ARG A 174 -6.20 17.79 -4.41
N SER A 175 -6.78 18.55 -5.32
CA SER A 175 -6.82 18.22 -6.73
C SER A 175 -5.45 18.54 -7.36
N LEU A 176 -4.75 17.52 -7.86
CA LEU A 176 -3.44 17.63 -8.49
C LEU A 176 -3.46 17.01 -9.88
N ALA A 177 -2.60 17.48 -10.78
CA ALA A 177 -2.32 16.71 -11.99
C ALA A 177 -1.61 15.40 -11.62
N PHE A 178 -1.84 14.35 -12.41
CA PHE A 178 -1.24 13.03 -12.21
C PHE A 178 0.29 13.10 -12.15
N TYR A 179 0.91 13.93 -13.01
CA TYR A 179 2.35 14.18 -12.95
C TYR A 179 2.79 14.79 -11.61
N ASP A 180 2.10 15.82 -11.16
CA ASP A 180 2.44 16.53 -9.93
C ASP A 180 2.25 15.64 -8.71
N TYR A 181 1.24 14.77 -8.70
CA TYR A 181 1.09 13.75 -7.66
C TYR A 181 2.31 12.83 -7.57
N LEU A 182 2.80 12.34 -8.72
CA LEU A 182 3.96 11.44 -8.74
C LEU A 182 5.23 12.17 -8.34
N LYS A 183 5.42 13.40 -8.82
CA LYS A 183 6.55 14.25 -8.43
C LYS A 183 6.55 14.52 -6.92
N ASP A 184 5.41 14.93 -6.37
CA ASP A 184 5.23 15.13 -4.93
C ASP A 184 5.52 13.84 -4.13
N SER A 185 5.11 12.68 -4.64
CA SER A 185 5.35 11.37 -4.02
C SER A 185 6.82 10.99 -4.04
N LYS A 186 7.49 11.18 -5.19
CA LYS A 186 8.93 10.96 -5.35
C LYS A 186 9.72 11.88 -4.42
N ASP A 187 9.39 13.17 -4.40
CA ASP A 187 10.05 14.13 -3.53
C ASP A 187 9.89 13.75 -2.05
N ARG A 188 8.73 13.22 -1.64
CA ARG A 188 8.55 12.68 -0.28
C ARG A 188 9.48 11.49 -0.03
N ILE A 189 9.55 10.53 -0.94
CA ILE A 189 10.46 9.39 -0.84
C ILE A 189 11.90 9.86 -0.74
N ASP A 190 12.36 10.69 -1.68
CA ASP A 190 13.73 11.23 -1.67
C ASP A 190 14.02 11.96 -0.35
N ASN A 191 13.09 12.79 0.14
CA ASN A 191 13.25 13.46 1.41
C ASN A 191 13.34 12.49 2.60
N VAL A 192 12.48 11.48 2.65
CA VAL A 192 12.47 10.51 3.75
C VAL A 192 13.73 9.65 3.71
N PHE A 193 14.19 9.22 2.54
CA PHE A 193 15.37 8.37 2.39
C PHE A 193 16.67 9.18 2.57
N VAL A 194 16.86 10.29 1.87
CA VAL A 194 18.07 11.13 1.97
C VAL A 194 18.18 11.78 3.35
N LYS A 195 17.14 12.53 3.78
CA LYS A 195 17.20 13.22 5.09
C LYS A 195 17.03 12.26 6.26
N GLY A 196 16.35 11.12 6.06
CA GLY A 196 16.27 10.07 7.06
C GLY A 196 17.65 9.53 7.34
N VAL A 197 18.33 9.00 6.32
CA VAL A 197 19.68 8.42 6.41
C VAL A 197 20.69 9.41 6.99
N ASP A 198 20.69 10.67 6.56
CA ASP A 198 21.60 11.69 7.09
C ASP A 198 21.32 12.05 8.56
N LYS A 199 20.04 12.17 8.95
CA LYS A 199 19.67 12.40 10.36
C LYS A 199 20.05 11.23 11.26
N ILE A 200 20.02 10.00 10.75
CA ILE A 200 20.39 8.80 11.49
C ILE A 200 21.90 8.76 11.70
N LYS A 201 22.67 8.96 10.63
CA LYS A 201 24.14 9.00 10.64
C LYS A 201 24.67 10.03 11.65
N HIS A 202 23.98 11.15 11.84
CA HIS A 202 24.48 12.25 12.68
C HIS A 202 23.92 12.27 14.11
N ARG A 203 22.83 11.57 14.41
CA ARG A 203 22.19 11.63 15.74
C ARG A 203 22.35 10.38 16.59
N HIS A 204 22.98 9.31 16.09
CA HIS A 204 23.10 8.02 16.78
C HIS A 204 21.77 7.51 17.39
N LYS A 205 20.63 7.86 16.77
CA LYS A 205 19.31 7.41 17.22
C LYS A 205 18.89 6.22 16.38
N LYS A 206 18.42 5.17 17.05
CA LYS A 206 17.74 4.03 16.40
C LYS A 206 16.49 4.56 15.68
N ILE A 207 16.31 4.24 14.40
CA ILE A 207 15.02 4.45 13.74
C ILE A 207 14.00 3.50 14.38
N SER A 208 12.77 3.96 14.61
CA SER A 208 11.67 3.06 14.95
C SER A 208 11.24 2.22 13.74
N LYS A 209 10.80 0.99 13.99
CA LYS A 209 10.34 0.07 12.93
C LYS A 209 9.20 0.66 12.09
N ALA A 210 8.31 1.43 12.73
CA ALA A 210 7.19 2.08 12.08
C ALA A 210 7.62 3.11 11.00
N ILE A 211 8.71 3.85 11.23
CA ILE A 211 9.23 4.79 10.22
C ILE A 211 9.72 4.01 8.99
N ILE A 212 10.31 2.84 9.21
CA ILE A 212 10.86 2.03 8.14
C ILE A 212 9.74 1.35 7.34
N GLY A 213 8.74 0.74 7.99
CA GLY A 213 7.56 0.21 7.30
C GLY A 213 6.95 1.26 6.39
N ASN A 214 6.71 2.46 6.92
CA ASN A 214 6.21 3.60 6.15
C ASN A 214 7.11 3.97 4.95
N MET A 215 8.45 3.86 5.07
CA MET A 215 9.35 4.08 3.93
C MET A 215 9.14 3.06 2.81
N VAL A 216 9.00 1.78 3.16
CA VAL A 216 8.73 0.71 2.20
C VAL A 216 7.37 0.89 1.56
N ASP A 217 6.34 1.15 2.37
CA ASP A 217 4.97 1.35 1.89
C ASP A 217 4.90 2.55 0.93
N GLN A 218 5.52 3.69 1.28
CA GLN A 218 5.60 4.84 0.37
C GLN A 218 6.26 4.51 -0.97
N LEU A 219 7.32 3.71 -0.96
CA LEU A 219 7.97 3.27 -2.19
C LEU A 219 7.06 2.35 -3.02
N LEU A 220 6.35 1.42 -2.38
CA LEU A 220 5.39 0.53 -3.04
C LEU A 220 4.22 1.32 -3.64
N TYR A 221 3.66 2.29 -2.91
CA TYR A 221 2.63 3.19 -3.42
C TYR A 221 3.13 3.99 -4.62
N TYR A 222 4.36 4.50 -4.56
CA TYR A 222 4.93 5.20 -5.70
C TYR A 222 5.05 4.32 -6.94
N ILE A 223 5.53 3.07 -6.78
CA ILE A 223 5.66 2.12 -7.88
C ILE A 223 4.28 1.76 -8.46
N GLY A 224 3.27 1.54 -7.61
CA GLY A 224 1.89 1.29 -8.04
C GLY A 224 1.33 2.44 -8.88
N ALA A 225 1.41 3.67 -8.39
CA ALA A 225 0.95 4.85 -9.13
C ALA A 225 1.76 5.09 -10.43
N LEU A 226 3.09 4.92 -10.38
CA LEU A 226 3.99 5.08 -11.53
C LEU A 226 3.67 4.07 -12.64
N SER A 227 3.35 2.82 -12.29
CA SER A 227 2.99 1.80 -13.28
C SER A 227 1.73 2.17 -14.08
N ILE A 228 0.71 2.73 -13.42
CA ILE A 228 -0.50 3.26 -14.08
C ILE A 228 -0.13 4.44 -14.98
N TYR A 229 0.72 5.35 -14.51
CA TYR A 229 1.16 6.49 -15.30
C TYR A 229 1.88 6.05 -16.58
N ILE A 230 2.85 5.14 -16.48
CA ILE A 230 3.58 4.63 -17.65
C ILE A 230 2.61 3.94 -18.61
N ARG A 231 1.71 3.10 -18.10
CA ARG A 231 0.74 2.35 -18.91
C ARG A 231 -0.19 3.25 -19.72
N TYR A 232 -0.74 4.31 -19.11
CA TYR A 232 -1.80 5.11 -19.74
C TYR A 232 -1.31 6.44 -20.32
N CYS A 233 -0.32 7.09 -19.71
CA CYS A 233 0.25 8.33 -20.24
C CYS A 233 1.27 8.05 -21.36
N ASN A 234 1.74 6.79 -21.50
CA ASN A 234 2.77 6.36 -22.45
C ASN A 234 4.00 7.29 -22.46
N TYR A 235 4.34 7.79 -21.27
CA TYR A 235 5.39 8.78 -21.06
C TYR A 235 6.44 8.13 -20.16
N LYS A 236 7.46 7.52 -20.78
CA LYS A 236 8.67 7.14 -20.06
C LYS A 236 9.40 8.44 -19.72
N ASN A 237 9.17 8.93 -18.50
CA ASN A 237 9.92 10.05 -17.98
C ASN A 237 11.07 9.51 -17.14
N ASP A 238 12.29 9.63 -17.66
CA ASP A 238 13.51 9.24 -16.96
C ASP A 238 13.59 9.92 -15.57
N GLU A 239 13.05 11.13 -15.40
CA GLU A 239 13.01 11.84 -14.10
C GLU A 239 12.13 11.11 -13.07
N LEU A 240 10.97 10.58 -13.47
CA LEU A 240 10.08 9.86 -12.54
C LEU A 240 10.60 8.45 -12.26
N MET A 241 11.29 7.83 -13.23
CA MET A 241 11.87 6.50 -13.04
C MET A 241 13.19 6.54 -12.24
N ASP A 242 13.87 7.70 -12.16
CA ASP A 242 15.12 7.85 -11.44
C ASP A 242 14.94 7.84 -9.92
N LEU A 243 15.12 6.65 -9.33
CA LEU A 243 15.22 6.44 -7.88
C LEU A 243 16.67 6.23 -7.42
N SER A 244 17.65 6.85 -8.09
CA SER A 244 19.07 6.74 -7.75
C SER A 244 19.39 7.06 -6.27
N ASN A 245 18.69 8.01 -5.65
CA ASN A 245 18.84 8.31 -4.23
C ASN A 245 18.40 7.16 -3.31
N VAL A 246 17.32 6.46 -3.69
CA VAL A 246 16.84 5.27 -2.97
C VAL A 246 17.84 4.13 -3.19
N ASN A 247 18.30 3.91 -4.43
CA ASN A 247 19.35 2.95 -4.78
C ASN A 247 20.67 3.24 -4.04
N ALA A 248 21.02 4.50 -3.77
CA ALA A 248 22.21 4.81 -2.98
C ALA A 248 22.08 4.37 -1.52
N CYS A 249 20.84 4.27 -1.02
CA CYS A 249 20.53 3.80 0.32
C CYS A 249 20.34 2.28 0.37
N TRP A 250 19.91 1.65 -0.71
CA TRP A 250 19.63 0.22 -0.77
C TRP A 250 20.67 -0.52 -1.60
N HIS A 251 21.19 -1.64 -1.10
CA HIS A 251 22.27 -2.36 -1.77
C HIS A 251 21.85 -3.13 -3.05
N VAL A 252 20.68 -2.83 -3.64
CA VAL A 252 20.09 -3.59 -4.76
C VAL A 252 19.31 -2.72 -5.76
N GLU A 253 19.08 -3.34 -6.90
CA GLU A 253 18.44 -2.88 -8.13
C GLU A 253 16.93 -2.63 -7.95
N ILE A 254 16.52 -1.54 -7.28
CA ILE A 254 15.11 -1.08 -7.29
C ILE A 254 14.60 -0.94 -8.73
N ASP A 255 15.49 -0.62 -9.67
CA ASP A 255 15.21 -0.57 -11.10
C ASP A 255 14.60 -1.88 -11.63
N LYS A 256 14.97 -3.05 -11.07
CA LYS A 256 14.35 -4.33 -11.43
C LYS A 256 12.93 -4.47 -10.90
N VAL A 257 12.64 -3.93 -9.72
CA VAL A 257 11.28 -3.90 -9.18
C VAL A 257 10.42 -2.97 -10.03
N ILE A 258 10.93 -1.78 -10.37
CA ILE A 258 10.25 -0.85 -11.29
C ILE A 258 9.99 -1.54 -12.62
N ASP A 259 11.00 -2.14 -13.24
CA ASP A 259 10.87 -2.83 -14.52
C ASP A 259 9.80 -3.92 -14.48
N LEU A 260 9.83 -4.75 -13.42
CA LEU A 260 8.87 -5.82 -13.23
C LEU A 260 7.42 -5.30 -13.20
N TYR A 261 7.13 -4.30 -12.36
CA TYR A 261 5.75 -3.85 -12.15
C TYR A 261 5.27 -2.79 -13.15
N CYS A 262 6.17 -2.04 -13.78
CA CYS A 262 5.80 -1.01 -14.75
C CYS A 262 5.70 -1.55 -16.19
N ASN A 263 6.43 -2.63 -16.52
CA ASN A 263 6.44 -3.18 -17.88
C ASN A 263 5.70 -4.52 -18.02
N ASN A 264 5.23 -5.13 -16.92
CA ASN A 264 4.46 -6.38 -16.97
C ASN A 264 3.05 -6.19 -16.39
N ASP A 265 2.13 -7.05 -16.83
CA ASP A 265 0.81 -7.14 -16.23
C ASP A 265 0.91 -7.87 -14.87
N ILE A 266 0.57 -7.17 -13.80
CA ILE A 266 0.65 -7.68 -12.42
C ILE A 266 -0.11 -9.01 -12.24
N THR A 267 -1.21 -9.21 -12.98
CA THR A 267 -2.03 -10.42 -12.92
C THR A 267 -1.33 -11.65 -13.51
N THR A 268 -0.29 -11.42 -14.31
CA THR A 268 0.50 -12.45 -15.01
C THR A 268 1.82 -12.77 -14.31
N LEU A 269 2.22 -12.00 -13.30
CA LEU A 269 3.47 -12.22 -12.56
C LEU A 269 3.54 -13.63 -11.98
N GLN A 270 4.69 -14.27 -12.12
CA GLN A 270 4.90 -15.62 -11.62
C GLN A 270 5.19 -15.60 -10.12
N LYS A 271 4.93 -16.73 -9.45
CA LYS A 271 5.24 -16.91 -8.03
C LYS A 271 6.67 -16.49 -7.68
N ILE A 272 7.62 -16.84 -8.55
CA ILE A 272 9.04 -16.54 -8.34
C ILE A 272 9.34 -15.04 -8.41
N ASP A 273 8.64 -14.30 -9.26
CA ASP A 273 8.83 -12.85 -9.42
C ASP A 273 8.34 -12.11 -8.17
N ILE A 274 7.19 -12.54 -7.63
CA ILE A 274 6.62 -12.01 -6.39
C ILE A 274 7.57 -12.25 -5.21
N VAL A 275 8.02 -13.50 -5.02
CA VAL A 275 8.94 -13.83 -3.91
C VAL A 275 10.26 -13.08 -4.06
N LYS A 276 10.86 -13.07 -5.26
CA LYS A 276 12.14 -12.37 -5.48
C LYS A 276 12.03 -10.88 -5.22
N THR A 277 10.92 -10.24 -5.61
CA THR A 277 10.68 -8.83 -5.29
C THR A 277 10.68 -8.62 -3.78
N SER A 278 9.94 -9.43 -3.06
CA SER A 278 9.87 -9.37 -1.60
C SER A 278 11.21 -9.62 -0.93
N GLU A 279 11.98 -10.58 -1.44
CA GLU A 279 13.35 -10.82 -0.99
C GLU A 279 14.26 -9.62 -1.24
N ILE A 280 14.23 -9.04 -2.44
CA ILE A 280 14.99 -7.83 -2.80
C ILE A 280 14.65 -6.69 -1.84
N MET A 281 13.36 -6.39 -1.68
CA MET A 281 12.96 -5.25 -0.86
C MET A 281 13.26 -5.44 0.63
N MET A 282 13.12 -6.66 1.13
CA MET A 282 13.27 -6.94 2.57
C MET A 282 14.72 -7.26 2.97
N CYS A 283 15.50 -7.97 2.14
CA CYS A 283 16.90 -8.31 2.47
C CYS A 283 17.81 -7.08 2.42
N ASP A 284 17.67 -6.23 1.41
CA ASP A 284 18.56 -5.07 1.26
C ASP A 284 18.17 -3.94 2.17
N PHE A 285 16.90 -3.90 2.55
CA PHE A 285 16.45 -3.13 3.68
C PHE A 285 17.23 -3.50 4.97
N VAL A 286 17.32 -4.80 5.31
CA VAL A 286 18.05 -5.25 6.52
C VAL A 286 19.53 -4.85 6.45
N ARG A 287 20.17 -5.07 5.29
CA ARG A 287 21.58 -4.71 5.09
C ARG A 287 21.82 -3.20 5.20
N CYS A 288 20.94 -2.39 4.62
CA CYS A 288 20.97 -0.94 4.77
C CYS A 288 20.90 -0.57 6.25
N ALA A 289 19.93 -1.12 7.00
CA ALA A 289 19.77 -0.84 8.42
C ALA A 289 20.96 -1.28 9.28
N GLU A 290 21.58 -2.43 9.00
CA GLU A 290 22.83 -2.87 9.64
C GLU A 290 24.00 -1.92 9.31
N SER A 291 24.16 -1.54 8.03
CA SER A 291 25.27 -0.69 7.56
C SER A 291 25.29 0.71 8.21
N ILE A 292 24.12 1.21 8.62
CA ILE A 292 23.97 2.51 9.29
C ILE A 292 23.75 2.37 10.81
N GLY A 293 23.99 1.18 11.39
CA GLY A 293 24.05 0.93 12.83
C GLY A 293 22.69 0.97 13.54
N ILE A 294 21.59 0.66 12.83
CA ILE A 294 20.23 0.62 13.40
C ILE A 294 19.93 -0.76 13.99
N LEU A 295 20.47 -1.81 13.36
CA LEU A 295 20.40 -3.22 13.76
C LEU A 295 21.79 -3.70 14.18
#